data_AF-A0A0S9MYJ6-F1
#
_entry.id   AF-A0A0S9MYJ6-F1
#
_cell.length_a   1.000
_cell.length_b   1.000
_cell.length_c   1.000
_cell.angle_alpha   90.00
_cell.angle_beta   90.00
_cell.angle_gamma   90.00
#
_symmetry.space_group_name_H-M   'P 1'
#
loop_
_entity.id
_entity.type
_entity.pdbx_description
1 polymer ?
#
loop_
_entity_poly.entity_id
_entity_poly.type
_entity_poly.pdbx_seq_one_letter_code
_entity_poly.pdbx_strand_id
1 'polypeptide(L)'
;MLAGLALGAAAAPQDDALQSPACLAARERLDAVMAEPKPDIAQLRAARQRAARACFRAEADAAPPSRSERPMIVLPPAGGSKPAQPLAPATPDTPAIAAPAAPQPPQVARCDAGGCWDSSGQRLNRAGNQLVNPQGGLCTQQGTVLSCP
;
A
#
# COMPACT_ATOMS: atom_id res chain seq x y z
N MET A 1 -8.20 44.70 -33.84
CA MET A 1 -9.22 44.13 -32.94
C MET A 1 -9.00 42.64 -32.85
N LEU A 2 -8.66 42.10 -31.68
CA LEU A 2 -8.92 40.71 -31.29
C LEU A 2 -8.65 40.62 -29.78
N ALA A 3 -9.74 40.71 -29.02
CA ALA A 3 -9.78 40.47 -27.59
C ALA A 3 -9.82 38.95 -27.36
N GLY A 4 -9.03 38.46 -26.40
CA GLY A 4 -9.03 37.06 -25.97
C GLY A 4 -8.95 36.99 -24.46
N LEU A 5 -10.11 37.11 -23.82
CA LEU A 5 -10.32 36.81 -22.39
C LEU A 5 -10.17 35.30 -22.17
N ALA A 6 -9.14 34.89 -21.43
CA ALA A 6 -9.05 33.52 -20.91
C ALA A 6 -9.44 33.53 -19.43
N LEU A 7 -10.47 32.75 -19.14
CA LEU A 7 -11.18 32.61 -17.88
C LEU A 7 -10.25 32.25 -16.72
N GLY A 8 -10.39 32.98 -15.61
CA GLY A 8 -9.86 32.55 -14.32
C GLY A 8 -10.60 31.30 -13.83
N ALA A 9 -9.85 30.25 -13.52
CA ALA A 9 -10.36 29.13 -12.75
C ALA A 9 -10.64 29.62 -11.31
N ALA A 10 -11.90 29.89 -11.01
CA ALA A 10 -12.33 30.12 -9.64
C ALA A 10 -12.14 28.82 -8.85
N ALA A 11 -11.13 28.77 -7.98
CA ALA A 11 -11.09 27.81 -6.89
C ALA A 11 -12.31 28.11 -6.01
N ALA A 12 -13.32 27.24 -6.05
CA ALA A 12 -14.46 27.33 -5.15
C ALA A 12 -13.93 27.32 -3.70
N PRO A 13 -14.42 28.20 -2.82
CA PRO A 13 -14.03 28.17 -1.42
C PRO A 13 -14.40 26.79 -0.86
N GLN A 14 -13.39 26.10 -0.34
CA GLN A 14 -13.61 24.96 0.53
C GLN A 14 -14.24 25.52 1.81
N ASP A 15 -15.55 25.74 1.80
CA ASP A 15 -16.33 25.78 3.03
C ASP A 15 -15.88 24.58 3.86
N ASP A 16 -15.26 24.87 5.00
CA ASP A 16 -14.43 23.94 5.75
C ASP A 16 -15.27 22.71 6.13
N ALA A 17 -15.19 21.66 5.31
CA ALA A 17 -16.02 20.47 5.45
C ALA A 17 -15.83 19.82 6.82
N LEU A 18 -14.66 20.05 7.44
CA LEU A 18 -14.31 19.62 8.79
C LEU A 18 -15.04 20.40 9.87
N GLN A 19 -15.43 21.64 9.60
CA GLN A 19 -16.22 22.50 10.50
C GLN A 19 -17.73 22.39 10.24
N SER A 20 -18.15 21.62 9.24
CA SER A 20 -19.57 21.39 8.99
C SER A 20 -20.23 20.78 10.24
N PRO A 21 -21.47 21.19 10.57
CA PRO A 21 -22.19 20.64 11.72
C PRO A 21 -22.36 19.12 11.63
N ALA A 22 -22.45 18.58 10.41
CA ALA A 22 -22.49 17.14 10.17
C ALA A 22 -21.17 16.45 10.55
N CYS A 23 -20.01 17.01 10.20
CA CYS A 23 -18.70 16.46 10.57
C CYS A 23 -18.49 16.50 12.08
N LEU A 24 -18.79 17.64 12.73
CA LEU A 24 -18.65 17.80 14.18
C LEU A 24 -19.52 16.80 14.95
N ALA A 25 -20.80 16.67 14.58
CA ALA A 25 -21.70 15.69 15.19
C ALA A 25 -21.29 14.23 14.92
N ALA A 26 -20.59 13.96 13.82
CA ALA A 26 -20.08 12.62 13.53
C ALA A 26 -18.80 12.32 14.33
N ARG A 27 -17.94 13.32 14.57
CA ARG A 27 -16.76 13.22 15.44
C ARG A 27 -17.13 12.97 16.90
N GLU A 28 -18.06 13.75 17.44
CA GLU A 28 -18.52 13.59 18.83
C GLU A 28 -19.02 12.15 19.10
N ARG A 29 -19.77 11.56 18.16
CA ARG A 29 -20.21 10.17 18.27
C ARG A 29 -19.06 9.17 18.20
N LEU A 30 -18.06 9.42 17.37
CA LEU A 30 -16.87 8.58 17.32
C LEU A 30 -16.09 8.65 18.65
N ASP A 31 -15.95 9.85 19.21
CA ASP A 31 -15.28 10.07 20.49
C ASP A 31 -16.03 9.36 21.64
N ALA A 32 -17.36 9.41 21.66
CA ALA A 32 -18.18 8.68 22.62
C ALA A 32 -17.95 7.16 22.54
N VAL A 33 -17.90 6.59 21.32
CA VAL A 33 -17.61 5.15 21.15
C VAL A 33 -16.16 4.82 21.53
N MET A 34 -15.20 5.70 21.26
CA MET A 34 -13.80 5.50 21.64
C MET A 34 -13.55 5.61 23.16
N ALA A 35 -14.39 6.36 23.88
CA ALA A 35 -14.32 6.52 25.33
C ALA A 35 -14.81 5.30 26.11
N GLU A 36 -15.57 4.40 25.47
CA GLU A 36 -16.00 3.14 26.08
C GLU A 36 -14.78 2.27 26.44
N PRO A 37 -14.77 1.59 27.61
CA PRO A 37 -13.64 0.73 28.01
C PRO A 37 -13.43 -0.48 27.08
N LYS A 38 -14.50 -0.92 26.43
CA LYS A 38 -14.49 -2.04 25.47
C LYS A 38 -15.55 -1.79 24.40
N PRO A 39 -15.28 -0.92 23.40
CA PRO A 39 -16.24 -0.65 22.35
C PRO A 39 -16.42 -1.89 21.49
N ASP A 40 -17.66 -2.15 21.11
CA ASP A 40 -17.95 -3.16 20.11
C ASP A 40 -17.26 -2.78 18.78
N ILE A 41 -16.55 -3.74 18.18
CA ILE A 41 -15.73 -3.49 16.99
C ILE A 41 -16.60 -3.09 15.79
N ALA A 42 -17.83 -3.63 15.69
CA ALA A 42 -18.75 -3.25 14.64
C ALA A 42 -19.25 -1.81 14.85
N GLN A 43 -19.58 -1.43 16.08
CA GLN A 43 -19.95 -0.06 16.43
C GLN A 43 -18.82 0.95 16.15
N LEU A 44 -17.59 0.62 16.55
CA LEU A 44 -16.43 1.48 16.31
C LEU A 44 -16.16 1.66 14.81
N ARG A 45 -16.25 0.58 14.03
CA ARG A 45 -16.11 0.64 12.57
C ARG A 45 -17.19 1.54 11.95
N ALA A 46 -18.44 1.36 12.34
CA ALA A 46 -19.55 2.15 11.84
C ALA A 46 -19.39 3.65 12.19
N ALA A 47 -18.94 3.96 13.41
CA ALA A 47 -18.68 5.33 13.84
C ALA A 47 -17.57 6.00 13.01
N ARG A 48 -16.45 5.28 12.77
CA ARG A 48 -15.34 5.77 11.93
C ARG A 48 -15.78 6.04 10.50
N GLN A 49 -16.54 5.12 9.90
CA GLN A 49 -17.06 5.28 8.54
C GLN A 49 -17.99 6.50 8.44
N ARG A 50 -18.88 6.71 9.42
CA ARG A 50 -19.76 7.88 9.44
C ARG A 50 -18.99 9.19 9.55
N ALA A 51 -18.02 9.29 10.47
CA ALA A 51 -17.19 10.47 10.63
C ALA A 51 -16.44 10.78 9.33
N ALA A 52 -15.84 9.77 8.72
CA ALA A 52 -15.03 9.99 7.54
C ALA A 52 -15.86 10.32 6.29
N ARG A 53 -17.07 9.77 6.14
CA ARG A 53 -18.03 10.21 5.10
C ARG A 53 -18.50 11.65 5.30
N ALA A 54 -18.81 12.03 6.55
CA ALA A 54 -19.30 13.37 6.86
C ALA A 54 -18.22 14.44 6.72
N CYS A 55 -16.97 14.12 7.07
CA CYS A 55 -15.87 15.08 7.09
C CYS A 55 -15.08 15.15 5.78
N PHE A 56 -14.95 14.03 5.04
CA PHE A 56 -14.04 13.93 3.89
C PHE A 56 -14.74 13.60 2.57
N ARG A 57 -16.08 13.71 2.49
CA ARG A 57 -16.90 13.46 1.29
C ARG A 57 -16.30 12.37 0.36
N ALA A 58 -16.51 11.10 0.74
CA ALA A 58 -16.32 9.87 -0.05
C ALA A 58 -14.97 9.10 0.00
N GLU A 59 -13.86 9.59 0.57
CA GLU A 59 -12.60 8.81 0.59
C GLU A 59 -12.54 7.67 1.62
N ALA A 60 -13.49 7.62 2.55
CA ALA A 60 -13.51 6.62 3.63
C ALA A 60 -14.04 5.23 3.24
N ASP A 61 -14.53 5.08 2.01
CA ASP A 61 -15.30 3.92 1.56
C ASP A 61 -14.49 2.87 0.80
N ALA A 62 -13.18 3.05 0.65
CA ALA A 62 -12.36 2.03 0.02
C ALA A 62 -12.39 0.76 0.90
N ALA A 63 -13.24 -0.19 0.52
CA ALA A 63 -13.20 -1.54 1.06
C ALA A 63 -11.77 -2.08 0.88
N PRO A 64 -11.17 -2.71 1.90
CA PRO A 64 -9.89 -3.37 1.70
C PRO A 64 -10.02 -4.35 0.52
N PRO A 65 -9.09 -4.33 -0.46
CA PRO A 65 -9.25 -5.12 -1.68
C PRO A 65 -9.42 -6.59 -1.33
N SER A 66 -10.44 -7.22 -1.93
CA SER A 66 -10.70 -8.64 -1.69
C SER A 66 -9.59 -9.47 -2.35
N ARG A 67 -9.17 -10.56 -1.70
CA ARG A 67 -8.06 -11.42 -2.20
C ARG A 67 -8.30 -11.94 -3.62
N SER A 68 -9.57 -12.04 -4.03
CA SER A 68 -10.03 -12.56 -5.32
C SER A 68 -9.90 -11.58 -6.48
N GLU A 69 -9.72 -10.28 -6.21
CA GLU A 69 -9.54 -9.25 -7.26
C GLU A 69 -8.07 -9.10 -7.68
N ARG A 70 -7.17 -9.93 -7.15
CA ARG A 70 -5.78 -9.97 -7.61
C ARG A 70 -5.74 -10.68 -8.97
N PRO A 71 -5.38 -9.98 -10.07
CA PRO A 71 -5.27 -10.63 -11.37
C PRO A 71 -4.24 -11.76 -11.29
N MET A 72 -4.61 -12.93 -11.79
CA MET A 72 -3.68 -14.05 -11.96
C MET A 72 -2.69 -13.66 -13.05
N ILE A 73 -1.49 -13.27 -12.64
CA ILE A 73 -0.38 -13.03 -13.57
C ILE A 73 0.10 -14.41 -14.03
N VAL A 74 -0.31 -14.81 -15.23
CA VAL A 74 0.31 -15.93 -15.94
C VAL A 74 1.66 -15.43 -16.45
N LEU A 75 2.73 -15.82 -15.76
CA LEU A 75 4.08 -15.51 -16.20
C LEU A 75 4.36 -16.32 -17.48
N PRO A 76 4.76 -15.69 -18.61
CA PRO A 76 5.17 -16.46 -19.79
C PRO A 76 6.41 -17.29 -19.44
N PRO A 77 6.57 -18.51 -19.99
CA PRO A 77 7.81 -19.26 -19.80
C PRO A 77 8.93 -18.43 -20.40
N ALA A 78 9.90 -18.05 -19.57
CA ALA A 78 11.10 -17.35 -20.02
C ALA A 78 11.85 -18.26 -20.99
N GLY A 79 11.66 -18.00 -22.29
CA GLY A 79 12.39 -18.65 -23.37
C GLY A 79 13.87 -18.30 -23.26
N GLY A 80 14.66 -19.33 -22.95
CA GLY A 80 16.11 -19.27 -22.91
C GLY A 80 16.70 -20.60 -23.35
N SER A 81 16.37 -21.04 -24.57
CA SER A 81 16.98 -22.21 -25.20
C SER A 81 18.45 -21.88 -25.52
N LYS A 82 19.36 -22.28 -24.63
CA LYS A 82 20.80 -22.35 -24.96
C LYS A 82 20.97 -23.39 -26.09
N PRO A 83 21.83 -23.15 -27.11
CA PRO A 83 22.03 -24.14 -28.18
C PRO A 83 22.48 -25.47 -27.57
N ALA A 84 21.83 -26.56 -27.98
CA ALA A 84 22.17 -27.91 -27.57
C ALA A 84 23.61 -28.23 -27.99
N GLN A 85 24.49 -28.47 -27.03
CA GLN A 85 25.78 -29.09 -27.30
C GLN A 85 25.57 -30.60 -27.52
N PRO A 86 26.34 -31.26 -28.41
CA PRO A 86 26.22 -32.70 -28.63
C PRO A 86 26.49 -33.48 -27.34
N LEU A 87 25.62 -34.45 -27.03
CA LEU A 87 25.76 -35.37 -25.90
C LEU A 87 27.10 -36.12 -25.98
N ALA A 88 27.96 -35.93 -24.98
CA ALA A 88 29.02 -36.89 -24.66
C ALA A 88 28.44 -38.01 -23.75
N PRO A 89 29.00 -39.23 -23.78
CA PRO A 89 28.44 -40.39 -23.08
C PRO A 89 28.47 -40.23 -21.56
N ALA A 90 27.43 -40.74 -20.91
CA ALA A 90 27.17 -40.62 -19.47
C ALA A 90 28.32 -41.16 -18.60
N THR A 91 28.73 -40.35 -17.64
CA THR A 91 29.52 -40.76 -16.46
C THR A 91 28.68 -40.55 -15.18
N PRO A 92 28.99 -41.27 -14.09
CA PRO A 92 28.03 -41.63 -13.04
C PRO A 92 27.57 -40.45 -12.19
N ASP A 93 26.34 -40.55 -11.68
CA ASP A 93 25.64 -39.61 -10.80
C ASP A 93 26.53 -38.95 -9.73
N THR A 94 26.91 -37.70 -9.99
CA THR A 94 27.41 -36.80 -8.95
C THR A 94 26.19 -36.21 -8.23
N PRO A 95 26.10 -36.25 -6.88
CA PRO A 95 25.04 -35.55 -6.16
C PRO A 95 25.13 -34.06 -6.48
N ALA A 96 24.12 -33.50 -7.15
CA ALA A 96 24.03 -32.08 -7.39
C ALA A 96 23.86 -31.38 -6.03
N ILE A 97 24.92 -30.73 -5.54
CA ILE A 97 24.83 -29.81 -4.42
C ILE A 97 23.94 -28.66 -4.89
N ALA A 98 22.71 -28.61 -4.39
CA ALA A 98 21.80 -27.51 -4.67
C ALA A 98 22.45 -26.20 -4.20
N ALA A 99 22.68 -25.27 -5.13
CA ALA A 99 23.18 -23.94 -4.77
C ALA A 99 22.20 -23.26 -3.80
N PRO A 100 22.69 -22.50 -2.80
CA PRO A 100 21.82 -21.74 -1.92
C PRO A 100 20.91 -20.83 -2.73
N ALA A 101 19.62 -20.81 -2.40
CA ALA A 101 18.67 -19.89 -3.02
C ALA A 101 19.14 -18.45 -2.83
N ALA A 102 19.10 -17.64 -3.89
CA ALA A 102 19.45 -16.24 -3.81
C ALA A 102 18.55 -15.51 -2.79
N PRO A 103 19.09 -14.56 -2.01
CA PRO A 103 18.29 -13.75 -1.09
C PRO A 103 17.15 -13.07 -1.84
N GLN A 104 15.92 -13.31 -1.41
CA GLN A 104 14.76 -12.62 -1.96
C GLN A 104 14.80 -11.16 -1.51
N PRO A 105 14.47 -10.19 -2.38
CA PRO A 105 14.39 -8.81 -1.98
C PRO A 105 13.29 -8.63 -0.93
N PRO A 106 13.46 -7.72 0.05
CA PRO A 106 12.45 -7.46 1.06
C PRO A 106 11.15 -7.00 0.39
N GLN A 107 10.03 -7.54 0.85
CA GLN A 107 8.72 -7.18 0.34
C GLN A 107 7.88 -6.50 1.41
N VAL A 108 7.04 -5.55 1.04
CA VAL A 108 6.04 -4.96 1.92
C VAL A 108 5.04 -6.03 2.35
N ALA A 109 5.01 -6.31 3.65
CA ALA A 109 4.10 -7.26 4.27
C ALA A 109 2.78 -6.60 4.69
N ARG A 110 2.85 -5.43 5.37
CA ARG A 110 1.69 -4.70 5.88
C ARG A 110 2.00 -3.22 5.97
N CYS A 111 1.03 -2.35 5.69
CA CYS A 111 1.16 -0.91 5.94
C CYS A 111 0.09 -0.41 6.92
N ASP A 112 0.46 0.62 7.66
CA ASP A 112 -0.42 1.44 8.50
C ASP A 112 -0.21 2.93 8.18
N ALA A 113 -0.84 3.82 8.96
CA ALA A 113 -0.75 5.26 8.77
C ALA A 113 0.68 5.82 8.96
N GLY A 114 1.51 5.17 9.79
CA GLY A 114 2.87 5.61 10.12
C GLY A 114 3.95 5.00 9.23
N GLY A 115 3.65 3.95 8.47
CA GLY A 115 4.65 3.27 7.66
C GLY A 115 4.26 1.89 7.16
N CYS A 116 5.26 1.10 6.80
CA CYS A 116 5.09 -0.27 6.36
C CYS A 116 6.04 -1.21 7.11
N TRP A 117 5.69 -2.47 7.20
CA TRP A 117 6.58 -3.54 7.60
C TRP A 117 7.03 -4.32 6.37
N ASP A 118 8.29 -4.70 6.34
CA ASP A 118 8.80 -5.61 5.33
C ASP A 118 8.54 -7.09 5.70
N SER A 119 8.92 -8.01 4.82
CA SER A 119 8.81 -9.46 4.99
C SER A 119 9.78 -10.03 6.02
N SER A 120 10.78 -9.25 6.45
CA SER A 120 11.70 -9.60 7.53
C SER A 120 11.20 -9.14 8.91
N GLY A 121 10.11 -8.37 8.97
CA GLY A 121 9.54 -7.80 10.18
C GLY A 121 10.10 -6.40 10.52
N GLN A 122 10.93 -5.82 9.65
CA GLN A 122 11.51 -4.50 9.82
C GLN A 122 10.45 -3.41 9.60
N ARG A 123 10.40 -2.45 10.54
CA ARG A 123 9.53 -1.27 10.42
C ARG A 123 10.18 -0.22 9.52
N LEU A 124 9.47 0.19 8.49
CA LEU A 124 9.81 1.27 7.59
C LEU A 124 8.88 2.45 7.87
N ASN A 125 9.43 3.59 8.26
CA ASN A 125 8.65 4.79 8.57
C ASN A 125 8.32 5.56 7.29
N ARG A 126 7.12 6.16 7.23
CA ARG A 126 6.73 6.98 6.08
C ARG A 126 7.33 8.39 6.22
N ALA A 127 8.09 8.82 5.22
CA ALA A 127 8.58 10.19 5.09
C ALA A 127 8.11 10.75 3.74
N GLY A 128 6.98 11.48 3.77
CA GLY A 128 6.31 11.92 2.55
C GLY A 128 5.82 10.72 1.71
N ASN A 129 6.30 10.62 0.47
CA ASN A 129 6.00 9.50 -0.43
C ASN A 129 7.05 8.37 -0.37
N GLN A 130 8.08 8.49 0.47
CA GLN A 130 9.14 7.50 0.63
C GLN A 130 8.97 6.70 1.93
N LEU A 131 9.63 5.54 1.97
CA LEU A 131 9.78 4.72 3.17
C LEU A 131 11.22 4.85 3.68
N VAL A 132 11.39 4.87 5.00
CA VAL A 132 12.68 5.03 5.67
C VAL A 132 12.92 3.82 6.55
N ASN A 133 14.02 3.11 6.34
CA ASN A 133 14.40 2.00 7.20
C ASN A 133 14.85 2.49 8.60
N PRO A 134 14.95 1.60 9.60
CA PRO A 134 15.44 1.95 10.93
C PRO A 134 16.85 2.54 10.94
N GLN A 135 17.65 2.27 9.90
CA GLN A 135 18.99 2.82 9.70
C GLN A 135 18.97 4.25 9.11
N GLY A 136 17.79 4.80 8.79
CA GLY A 136 17.63 6.13 8.20
C GLY A 136 17.76 6.18 6.66
N GLY A 137 17.96 5.02 6.01
CA GLY A 137 18.04 4.88 4.56
C GLY A 137 16.67 4.98 3.90
N LEU A 138 16.61 5.72 2.79
CA LEU A 138 15.42 5.82 1.95
C LEU A 138 15.24 4.56 1.11
N CYS A 139 14.12 3.89 1.29
CA CYS A 139 13.72 2.73 0.52
C CYS A 139 12.77 3.15 -0.61
N THR A 140 13.05 2.64 -1.81
CA THR A 140 12.13 2.76 -2.95
C THR A 140 11.20 1.56 -3.01
N GLN A 141 9.92 1.81 -3.25
CA GLN A 141 8.90 0.77 -3.34
C GLN A 141 8.43 0.63 -4.80
N GLN A 142 8.59 -0.56 -5.36
CA GLN A 142 8.05 -0.94 -6.67
C GLN A 142 7.00 -2.03 -6.46
N GLY A 143 5.72 -1.63 -6.44
CA GLY A 143 4.63 -2.53 -6.07
C GLY A 143 4.78 -2.99 -4.62
N THR A 144 5.04 -4.28 -4.38
CA THR A 144 5.34 -4.81 -3.04
C THR A 144 6.83 -4.99 -2.79
N VAL A 145 7.71 -4.78 -3.76
CA VAL A 145 9.15 -5.00 -3.59
C VAL A 145 9.81 -3.73 -3.08
N LEU A 146 10.71 -3.87 -2.11
CA LEU A 146 11.49 -2.78 -1.52
C LEU A 146 12.94 -2.88 -1.97
N SER A 147 13.50 -1.73 -2.32
CA SER A 147 14.94 -1.57 -2.53
C SER A 147 15.44 -0.51 -1.56
N CYS A 148 16.12 -0.97 -0.51
CA CYS A 148 16.73 -0.15 0.52
C CYS A 148 18.27 -0.21 0.37
N PRO A 149 18.98 0.89 0.68
CA PRO A 149 20.44 0.90 0.73
C PRO A 149 21.01 0.06 1.88
#